data_AF-A0A7C4FH10-F1
#
_entry.id   AF-A0A7C4FH10-F1
#
_cell.length_a   1.000
_cell.length_b   1.000
_cell.length_c   1.000
_cell.angle_alpha   90.00
_cell.angle_beta   90.00
_cell.angle_gamma   90.00
#
_symmetry.space_group_name_H-M   'P 1'
#
loop_
_entity.id
_entity.type
_entity.pdbx_description
1 polymer ?
#
loop_
_entity_poly.entity_id
_entity_poly.type
_entity_poly.pdbx_seq_one_letter_code
_entity_poly.pdbx_strand_id
1 'polypeptide(L)'
;MRRRRGRQFDPAPIVVYIGIVTAFLMLAVFLHSLVLQTGVRMRSAEGRYQETLMKNRYLQAELMRLNSPESLRNLMKKFGIALVPPQQWSFVQVERGSDALHSGHGDGRAQAQTR
;
A
#
# COMPACT_ATOMS: atom_id res chain seq x y z
N MET A 1 -50.77 -10.78 72.40
CA MET A 1 -50.73 -11.38 71.05
C MET A 1 -50.42 -10.30 70.00
N ARG A 2 -49.22 -10.29 69.41
CA ARG A 2 -48.89 -9.42 68.26
C ARG A 2 -48.56 -10.31 67.07
N ARG A 3 -49.47 -10.38 66.09
CA ARG A 3 -49.26 -11.09 64.82
C ARG A 3 -48.17 -10.37 64.03
N ARG A 4 -47.01 -11.01 63.85
CA ARG A 4 -45.97 -10.57 62.90
C ARG A 4 -46.53 -10.76 61.49
N ARG A 5 -46.79 -9.67 60.76
CA ARG A 5 -47.07 -9.74 59.32
C ARG A 5 -45.79 -10.20 58.64
N GLY A 6 -45.83 -11.37 57.99
CA GLY A 6 -44.75 -11.80 57.12
C GLY A 6 -44.57 -10.78 56.00
N ARG A 7 -43.34 -10.28 55.81
CA ARG A 7 -42.99 -9.54 54.60
C ARG A 7 -43.16 -10.51 53.43
N GLN A 8 -44.10 -10.24 52.53
CA GLN A 8 -44.09 -10.85 51.21
C GLN A 8 -42.80 -10.39 50.52
N PHE A 9 -41.98 -11.36 50.15
CA PHE A 9 -40.74 -11.11 49.42
C PHE A 9 -41.12 -11.03 47.94
N ASP A 10 -41.02 -9.84 47.36
CA ASP A 10 -41.34 -9.64 45.95
C ASP A 10 -40.06 -9.88 45.13
N PRO A 11 -39.98 -10.92 44.28
CA PRO A 11 -38.77 -11.26 43.53
C PRO A 11 -38.53 -10.34 42.33
N ALA A 12 -39.55 -9.58 41.90
CA ALA A 12 -39.49 -8.69 40.74
C ALA A 12 -38.27 -7.73 40.72
N PRO A 13 -37.93 -6.99 41.81
CA PRO A 13 -36.77 -6.09 41.81
C PRO A 13 -35.42 -6.81 41.65
N ILE A 14 -35.31 -8.05 42.15
CA ILE A 14 -34.07 -8.83 42.05
C ILE A 14 -33.86 -9.30 40.60
N VAL A 15 -34.93 -9.75 39.95
CA VAL A 15 -34.89 -10.18 38.54
C VAL A 15 -34.51 -9.00 37.64
N VAL A 16 -35.07 -7.81 37.88
CA VAL A 16 -34.71 -6.60 37.14
C VAL A 16 -33.24 -6.23 37.36
N TYR A 17 -32.74 -6.29 38.60
CA TYR A 17 -31.34 -6.01 38.91
C TYR A 17 -30.39 -6.99 38.20
N ILE A 18 -30.69 -8.29 38.25
CA ILE A 18 -29.90 -9.31 37.55
C ILE A 18 -29.93 -9.07 36.04
N GLY A 19 -31.08 -8.72 35.46
CA GLY A 19 -31.20 -8.37 34.05
C GLY A 19 -30.28 -7.22 33.64
N ILE A 20 -30.27 -6.14 34.42
CA ILE A 20 -29.42 -4.96 34.15
C ILE A 20 -27.94 -5.31 34.26
N VAL A 21 -27.54 -6.03 35.32
CA VAL A 21 -26.15 -6.45 35.52
C VAL A 21 -25.68 -7.37 34.39
N THR A 22 -26.55 -8.29 33.95
CA THR A 22 -26.25 -9.20 32.83
C THR A 22 -26.10 -8.44 31.52
N ALA A 23 -26.98 -7.47 31.23
CA ALA A 23 -26.88 -6.64 30.05
C ALA A 23 -25.57 -5.82 30.04
N PHE A 24 -25.18 -5.27 31.19
CA PHE A 24 -23.93 -4.51 31.33
C PHE A 24 -22.69 -5.40 31.12
N LEU A 25 -22.72 -6.62 31.67
CA LEU A 25 -21.67 -7.62 31.45
C LEU A 25 -21.55 -8.01 29.98
N MET A 26 -22.68 -8.27 29.29
CA MET A 26 -22.67 -8.57 27.86
C MET A 26 -22.08 -7.41 27.04
N LEU A 27 -22.48 -6.17 27.37
CA LEU A 27 -21.95 -4.98 26.69
C LEU A 27 -20.44 -4.84 26.91
N ALA A 28 -19.95 -5.07 28.13
CA ALA A 28 -18.54 -5.01 28.45
C ALA A 28 -17.72 -6.06 27.68
N VAL A 29 -18.20 -7.31 27.62
CA VAL A 29 -17.56 -8.38 26.85
C VAL A 29 -17.56 -8.05 25.36
N PHE A 30 -18.68 -7.54 24.83
CA PHE A 30 -18.79 -7.14 23.44
C PHE A 30 -17.77 -6.05 23.08
N LEU A 31 -17.71 -4.97 23.85
CA LEU A 31 -16.72 -3.90 23.66
C LEU A 31 -15.29 -4.43 23.71
N HIS A 32 -14.98 -5.29 24.68
CA HIS A 32 -13.64 -5.83 24.81
C HIS A 32 -13.24 -6.70 23.61
N SER A 33 -14.17 -7.53 23.11
CA SER A 33 -13.97 -8.35 21.91
C SER A 33 -13.70 -7.50 20.66
N LEU A 34 -14.38 -6.36 20.53
CA LEU A 34 -14.23 -5.44 19.40
C LEU A 34 -12.85 -4.77 19.42
N VAL A 35 -12.38 -4.36 20.60
CA VAL A 35 -11.02 -3.84 20.80
C VAL A 35 -9.98 -4.89 20.43
N LEU A 36 -10.12 -6.13 20.91
CA LEU A 36 -9.20 -7.22 20.58
C LEU A 36 -9.17 -7.53 19.09
N GLN A 37 -10.33 -7.60 18.43
CA GLN A 37 -10.42 -7.82 16.99
C GLN A 37 -9.72 -6.72 16.20
N THR A 38 -9.89 -5.46 16.61
CA THR A 38 -9.24 -4.31 15.98
C THR A 38 -7.72 -4.37 16.16
N GLY A 39 -7.25 -4.68 17.38
CA GLY A 39 -5.83 -4.85 17.67
C GLY A 39 -5.18 -5.96 16.84
N VAL A 40 -5.85 -7.12 16.70
CA VAL A 40 -5.36 -8.23 15.88
C VAL A 40 -5.28 -7.84 14.40
N ARG A 41 -6.31 -7.16 13.87
CA ARG A 41 -6.30 -6.66 12.49
C ARG A 41 -5.17 -5.68 12.25
N MET A 42 -4.94 -4.76 13.18
CA MET A 42 -3.86 -3.77 13.09
C MET A 42 -2.49 -4.44 13.07
N ARG A 43 -2.26 -5.41 13.95
CA ARG A 43 -1.00 -6.18 13.98
C ARG A 43 -0.77 -6.97 12.67
N SER A 44 -1.83 -7.53 12.10
CA SER A 44 -1.73 -8.23 10.81
C SER A 44 -1.41 -7.28 9.64
N ALA A 45 -1.98 -6.07 9.65
CA ALA A 45 -1.72 -5.05 8.66
C ALA A 45 -0.28 -4.53 8.75
N GLU A 46 0.21 -4.33 9.98
CA GLU A 46 1.60 -3.93 10.24
C GLU A 46 2.61 -4.98 9.75
N GLY A 47 2.34 -6.27 9.97
CA GLY A 47 3.17 -7.35 9.44
C GLY A 47 3.28 -7.32 7.91
N ARG A 48 2.15 -7.16 7.21
CA ARG A 48 2.13 -7.04 5.74
C ARG A 48 2.85 -5.79 5.25
N TYR A 49 2.71 -4.68 5.98
CA TYR A 49 3.42 -3.44 5.66
C TYR A 49 4.94 -3.61 5.77
N GLN A 50 5.42 -4.21 6.86
CA GLN A 50 6.85 -4.49 7.05
C GLN A 50 7.40 -5.44 5.99
N GLU A 51 6.65 -6.47 5.62
CA GLU A 51 7.05 -7.38 4.54
C GLU A 51 7.18 -6.63 3.20
N THR A 52 6.23 -5.75 2.89
CA THR A 52 6.25 -4.94 1.66
C THR A 52 7.41 -3.95 1.68
N LEU A 53 7.68 -3.33 2.83
CA LEU A 53 8.80 -2.42 3.02
C LEU A 53 10.14 -3.12 2.79
N MET A 54 10.31 -4.34 3.32
CA MET A 54 11.51 -5.14 3.10
C MET A 54 11.69 -5.51 1.63
N LYS A 55 10.62 -5.93 0.94
CA LYS A 55 10.66 -6.20 -0.51
C LYS A 55 11.05 -4.95 -1.29
N ASN A 56 10.50 -3.79 -0.95
CA ASN A 56 10.83 -2.53 -1.63
C ASN A 56 12.30 -2.15 -1.42
N ARG A 57 12.81 -2.23 -0.17
CA ARG A 57 14.22 -1.98 0.13
C ARG A 57 15.15 -2.94 -0.61
N TYR A 58 14.78 -4.21 -0.69
CA TYR A 58 15.54 -5.20 -1.44
C TYR A 58 15.58 -4.86 -2.94
N LEU A 59 14.43 -4.55 -3.55
CA LEU A 59 14.36 -4.12 -4.96
C LEU A 59 15.16 -2.85 -5.21
N GLN A 60 15.10 -1.88 -4.30
CA GLN A 60 15.87 -0.65 -4.39
C GLN A 60 17.38 -0.94 -4.33
N ALA A 61 17.81 -1.82 -3.42
CA ALA A 61 19.20 -2.24 -3.33
C ALA A 61 19.67 -2.98 -4.60
N GLU A 62 18.84 -3.87 -5.14
CA GLU A 62 19.15 -4.60 -6.37
C GLU A 62 19.21 -3.66 -7.59
N LEU A 63 18.29 -2.69 -7.67
CA LEU A 63 18.32 -1.63 -8.69
C LEU A 63 19.59 -0.79 -8.60
N MET A 64 20.01 -0.40 -7.40
CA MET A 64 21.27 0.33 -7.22
C MET A 64 22.49 -0.53 -7.58
N ARG A 65 22.45 -1.84 -7.29
CA ARG A 65 23.50 -2.77 -7.69
C ARG A 65 23.59 -2.89 -9.21
N LEU A 66 22.45 -3.04 -9.88
CA LEU A 66 22.35 -3.13 -11.34
C LEU A 66 22.75 -1.82 -12.03
N ASN A 67 22.36 -0.67 -11.48
CA ASN A 67 22.76 0.66 -11.95
C ASN A 67 24.12 1.12 -11.42
N SER A 68 24.87 0.25 -10.73
CA SER A 68 26.20 0.64 -10.28
C SER A 68 27.07 0.95 -11.51
N PRO A 69 27.94 1.97 -11.45
CA PRO A 69 28.77 2.38 -12.59
C PRO A 69 29.60 1.22 -13.14
N GLU A 70 30.02 0.31 -12.27
CA GLU A 70 30.77 -0.91 -12.62
C GLU A 70 29.91 -1.90 -13.40
N SER A 71 28.68 -2.16 -12.93
CA SER A 71 27.74 -3.05 -13.61
C SER A 71 27.33 -2.48 -14.97
N LEU A 72 27.06 -1.17 -15.03
CA LEU A 72 26.76 -0.46 -16.27
C LEU A 72 27.94 -0.53 -17.26
N ARG A 73 29.17 -0.30 -16.79
CA ARG A 73 30.39 -0.39 -17.61
C ARG A 73 30.63 -1.81 -18.13
N ASN A 74 30.34 -2.84 -17.33
CA ASN A 74 30.42 -4.23 -17.76
C ASN A 74 29.34 -4.58 -18.79
N LEU A 75 28.13 -4.08 -18.60
CA LEU A 75 27.02 -4.23 -19.56
C LEU A 75 27.37 -3.56 -20.89
N MET A 76 27.89 -2.33 -20.85
CA MET A 76 28.35 -1.60 -22.04
C MET A 76 29.44 -2.34 -22.80
N LYS A 77 30.44 -2.90 -22.10
CA LYS A 77 31.46 -3.76 -22.72
C LYS A 77 30.85 -4.99 -23.38
N LYS A 78 29.87 -5.64 -22.72
CA LYS A 78 29.20 -6.84 -23.23
C LYS A 78 28.40 -6.57 -24.50
N PHE A 79 27.75 -5.40 -24.61
CA PHE A 79 26.96 -5.01 -25.78
C PHE A 79 27.74 -4.17 -26.79
N GLY A 80 29.04 -3.97 -26.61
CA GLY A 80 29.88 -3.18 -27.53
C GLY A 80 29.48 -1.70 -27.60
N ILE A 81 28.79 -1.19 -26.59
CA ILE A 81 28.34 0.21 -26.54
C ILE A 81 29.51 1.06 -26.08
N ALA A 82 30.14 1.78 -27.01
CA ALA A 82 31.14 2.79 -26.68
C ALA A 82 30.44 4.07 -26.21
N LEU A 83 30.81 4.58 -25.03
CA LEU A 83 30.43 5.93 -24.63
C LEU A 83 31.23 6.90 -25.49
N VAL A 84 30.64 7.33 -26.60
CA VAL A 84 31.24 8.36 -27.44
C VAL A 84 31.06 9.69 -26.70
N PRO A 85 32.12 10.44 -26.40
CA PRO A 85 31.98 11.75 -25.77
C PRO A 85 31.26 12.72 -26.70
N PRO A 86 30.50 13.71 -26.19
CA PRO A 86 29.69 14.61 -27.02
C PRO A 86 30.47 15.34 -28.11
N GLN A 87 31.77 15.58 -27.89
CA GLN A 87 32.65 16.21 -28.89
C GLN A 87 32.87 15.32 -30.14
N GLN A 88 32.63 14.01 -30.02
CA GLN A 88 32.75 13.03 -31.10
C GLN A 88 31.38 12.65 -31.69
N TRP A 89 30.28 13.25 -31.20
CA TRP A 89 28.97 13.05 -31.82
C TRP A 89 28.97 13.81 -33.14
N SER A 90 28.93 13.08 -34.24
CA SER A 90 28.70 13.72 -35.53
C SER A 90 27.27 14.29 -35.53
N PHE A 91 27.16 15.57 -35.86
CA PHE A 91 25.87 16.19 -36.15
C PHE A 91 25.34 15.55 -37.42
N VAL A 92 24.56 14.48 -37.29
CA VAL A 92 23.81 13.91 -38.41
C VAL A 92 22.63 14.85 -38.62
N GLN A 93 22.82 15.82 -39.52
CA GLN A 93 21.72 16.60 -40.05
C GLN A 93 20.85 15.62 -40.83
N VAL A 94 19.74 15.19 -40.24
CA VAL A 94 18.74 14.41 -40.95
C VAL A 94 18.24 15.33 -42.05
N GLU A 95 18.68 15.09 -43.28
CA GLU A 95 18.14 15.78 -44.44
C GLU A 95 16.63 15.56 -44.40
N ARG A 96 15.90 16.62 -44.04
CA ARG A 96 14.49 16.71 -44.37
C ARG A 96 14.47 16.59 -45.87
N GLY A 97 14.10 15.42 -46.38
CA GLY A 97 13.66 15.25 -47.74
C GLY A 97 12.79 16.45 -48.05
N SER A 98 13.25 17.23 -49.02
CA SER A 98 12.51 18.33 -49.62
C SER A 98 11.17 17.78 -50.05
N ASP A 99 10.15 17.94 -49.21
CA ASP A 99 8.87 18.54 -49.56
C ASP A 99 7.95 18.54 -48.33
N ALA A 100 7.34 19.70 -48.11
CA ALA A 100 6.30 19.99 -47.13
C ALA A 100 6.71 19.94 -45.65
N LEU A 101 7.43 20.99 -45.21
CA LEU A 101 7.23 21.51 -43.86
C LEU A 101 6.50 22.86 -43.94
N HIS A 102 5.17 22.79 -44.14
CA HIS A 102 4.32 23.86 -43.70
C HIS A 102 4.18 23.79 -42.17
N SER A 103 4.52 24.92 -41.55
CA SER A 103 4.18 25.27 -40.18
C SER A 103 2.74 24.92 -39.85
N GLY A 104 2.51 24.29 -38.72
CA GLY A 104 1.15 24.18 -38.19
C GLY A 104 1.06 23.25 -37.01
N HIS A 105 0.77 23.83 -35.84
CA HIS A 105 0.05 23.20 -34.75
C HIS A 105 -0.87 22.05 -35.20
N GLY A 106 -0.75 20.88 -34.59
CA GLY A 106 -1.62 19.74 -34.91
C GLY A 106 -1.52 18.67 -33.83
N ASP A 107 -2.46 18.73 -32.90
CA ASP A 107 -2.71 17.76 -31.85
C ASP A 107 -2.74 16.30 -32.33
N GLY A 108 -2.24 15.42 -31.46
CA GLY A 108 -2.92 14.16 -31.18
C GLY A 108 -2.66 12.98 -32.11
N ARG A 109 -2.00 11.97 -31.51
CA ARG A 109 -2.04 10.52 -31.82
C ARG A 109 -1.09 10.04 -32.92
N ALA A 110 0.14 9.71 -32.53
CA ALA A 110 0.92 8.71 -33.22
C ALA A 110 0.58 7.32 -32.64
N GLN A 111 -0.23 6.54 -33.36
CA GLN A 111 -0.38 5.11 -33.11
C GLN A 111 0.87 4.39 -33.65
N ALA A 112 1.52 3.60 -32.80
CA ALA A 112 2.59 2.71 -33.22
C ALA A 112 1.97 1.48 -33.90
N GLN A 113 2.16 1.34 -35.20
CA GLN A 113 1.83 0.12 -35.93
C GLN A 113 3.13 -0.66 -36.19
N THR A 114 3.30 -1.74 -35.45
CA THR A 114 4.39 -2.71 -35.62
C THR A 114 4.12 -3.58 -36.85
N ARG A 115 5.16 -3.82 -37.64
CA ARG A 115 5.31 -5.07 -38.40
C ARG A 115 6.78 -5.44 -38.51
#